data_AF-A0A839R156-F1
#
_entry.id   AF-A0A839R156-F1
#
_cell.length_a   1.000
_cell.length_b   1.000
_cell.length_c   1.000
_cell.angle_alpha   90.00
_cell.angle_beta   90.00
_cell.angle_gamma   90.00
#
_symmetry.space_group_name_H-M   'P 1'
#
loop_
_entity.id
_entity.type
_entity.pdbx_description
1 polymer ?
#
loop_
_entity_poly.entity_id
_entity_poly.type
_entity_poly.pdbx_seq_one_letter_code
_entity_poly.pdbx_strand_id
1 'polypeptide(L)'
;MTEPSTDPSGGAEPGDEQGPSAASFAAPAPSADGRCDTCWNWDPLASTRSADDRPLDVILSGTVFYDLVFSGLSRMPNPGEELWSEGLGSSPGGIANLATAAARLGLRTGLAAGFGDDAMADWMWDVLADQEGIDLSASKRFADFHSPITVAISTDDDRAMVTHGHHLPESLDTQILAAPSAKAALVDLAGEHHWWEQLAARGTKVWADIGFDSTGAWDVKDLDPLEHCYAFTPNSVEAMAYTRTESPSAAARALSEKVGLAIVTDGARGVYAIDGHTGEEAYCPALSVPAVDPTGAGDVFAAASVLGDLAGWPLMQRLRFASLCSAIAVQQHGGALAAPGWADLTDWWRTLAESSADGDLEAAYVAEKFAFLDGLVPRHETRAVHRAEATFRTHHQVSPSGANEDSMPTERIRVDRD
;
A
#
# COMPACT_ATOMS: atom_id res chain seq x y z
N MET A 1 -79.62 25.19 27.73
CA MET A 1 -80.20 24.05 27.00
C MET A 1 -79.04 23.16 26.61
N THR A 2 -79.07 21.92 27.10
CA THR A 2 -78.43 20.68 26.58
C THR A 2 -76.91 20.65 26.35
N GLU A 3 -76.23 19.96 27.27
CA GLU A 3 -75.13 18.99 27.06
C GLU A 3 -75.51 17.88 26.03
N PRO A 4 -74.60 17.04 25.46
CA PRO A 4 -73.51 16.34 26.20
C PRO A 4 -72.18 15.93 25.48
N SER A 5 -71.25 15.52 26.35
CA SER A 5 -70.15 14.52 26.30
C SER A 5 -69.51 14.03 24.99
N THR A 6 -68.18 13.88 25.00
CA THR A 6 -67.46 12.58 25.09
C THR A 6 -65.95 12.80 25.25
N ASP A 7 -65.37 12.16 26.28
CA ASP A 7 -63.98 11.67 26.39
C ASP A 7 -64.07 10.11 26.22
N PRO A 8 -63.02 9.26 26.03
CA PRO A 8 -61.57 9.48 26.11
C PRO A 8 -60.68 8.65 25.13
N SER A 9 -59.36 8.79 25.31
CA SER A 9 -58.28 7.80 25.11
C SER A 9 -57.69 7.55 23.70
N GLY A 10 -56.38 7.78 23.59
CA GLY A 10 -55.50 7.16 22.60
C GLY A 10 -54.03 7.48 22.93
N GLY A 11 -53.30 6.48 23.42
CA GLY A 11 -51.90 6.61 23.85
C GLY A 11 -50.96 7.00 22.71
N ALA A 12 -49.99 7.86 23.01
CA ALA A 12 -48.87 8.13 22.12
C ALA A 12 -47.78 7.09 22.37
N GLU A 13 -47.59 6.20 21.40
CA GLU A 13 -46.38 5.36 21.28
C GLU A 13 -45.18 6.23 20.89
N PRO A 14 -43.95 5.89 21.32
CA PRO A 14 -42.74 6.57 20.89
C PRO A 14 -42.42 6.18 19.44
N GLY A 15 -42.24 7.17 18.58
CA GLY A 15 -41.83 6.96 17.18
C GLY A 15 -40.40 6.43 17.11
N ASP A 16 -40.25 5.28 16.46
CA ASP A 16 -38.96 4.74 16.00
C ASP A 16 -38.32 5.70 14.98
N GLU A 17 -37.19 6.30 15.37
CA GLU A 17 -36.24 6.91 14.43
C GLU A 17 -35.56 5.78 13.63
N GLN A 18 -36.00 5.58 12.39
CA GLN A 18 -35.30 4.73 11.42
C GLN A 18 -34.01 5.42 10.97
N GLY A 19 -32.87 4.91 11.43
CA GLY A 19 -31.55 5.24 10.88
C GLY A 19 -31.40 4.79 9.42
N PRO A 20 -30.41 5.33 8.69
CA PRO A 20 -30.25 5.07 7.26
C PRO A 20 -29.94 3.59 7.00
N SER A 21 -30.81 2.97 6.22
CA SER A 21 -30.70 1.59 5.73
C SER A 21 -29.46 1.41 4.86
N ALA A 22 -28.63 0.42 5.19
CA ALA A 22 -27.51 -0.05 4.36
C ALA A 22 -28.00 -0.39 2.94
N ALA A 23 -27.43 0.27 1.93
CA ALA A 23 -27.74 -0.01 0.54
C ALA A 23 -27.16 -1.38 0.13
N SER A 24 -28.01 -2.23 -0.42
CA SER A 24 -27.65 -3.56 -0.94
C SER A 24 -26.84 -3.44 -2.23
N PHE A 25 -25.57 -3.87 -2.18
CA PHE A 25 -24.69 -3.99 -3.34
C PHE A 25 -25.06 -5.22 -4.18
N ALA A 26 -25.54 -5.02 -5.41
CA ALA A 26 -25.70 -6.11 -6.37
C ALA A 26 -24.38 -6.32 -7.14
N ALA A 27 -23.68 -7.42 -6.86
CA ALA A 27 -22.44 -7.79 -7.56
C ALA A 27 -22.74 -8.25 -9.00
N PRO A 28 -21.85 -7.96 -9.98
CA PRO A 28 -21.95 -8.51 -11.33
C PRO A 28 -21.79 -10.05 -11.32
N ALA A 29 -22.44 -10.72 -12.28
CA ALA A 29 -22.44 -12.18 -12.36
C ALA A 29 -21.04 -12.73 -12.72
N PRO A 30 -20.59 -13.82 -12.07
CA PRO A 30 -19.31 -14.46 -12.38
C PRO A 30 -19.32 -15.08 -13.80
N SER A 31 -18.14 -15.20 -14.42
CA SER A 31 -18.00 -15.86 -15.71
C SER A 31 -18.19 -17.38 -15.57
N ALA A 32 -18.29 -18.09 -16.70
CA ALA A 32 -18.67 -19.50 -16.76
C ALA A 32 -17.68 -20.48 -16.08
N ASP A 33 -16.47 -20.03 -15.71
CA ASP A 33 -15.46 -20.80 -14.97
C ASP A 33 -15.39 -20.44 -13.48
N GLY A 34 -16.27 -19.56 -12.99
CA GLY A 34 -16.28 -19.07 -11.60
C GLY A 34 -15.32 -17.92 -11.32
N ARG A 35 -14.47 -17.54 -12.29
CA ARG A 35 -13.53 -16.41 -12.19
C ARG A 35 -14.20 -15.15 -12.70
N CYS A 36 -13.93 -14.02 -12.05
CA CYS A 36 -14.46 -12.73 -12.47
C CYS A 36 -13.43 -12.01 -13.36
N ASP A 37 -13.85 -11.63 -14.56
CA ASP A 37 -12.99 -10.95 -15.55
C ASP A 37 -12.51 -9.57 -15.06
N THR A 38 -13.15 -9.05 -14.00
CA THR A 38 -12.83 -7.79 -13.33
C THR A 38 -12.16 -7.99 -11.97
N CYS A 39 -11.62 -9.16 -11.64
CA CYS A 39 -11.06 -9.40 -10.29
C CYS A 39 -9.82 -8.57 -9.94
N TRP A 40 -9.03 -8.14 -10.93
CA TRP A 40 -8.00 -7.12 -10.72
C TRP A 40 -8.61 -5.75 -10.39
N ASN A 41 -9.84 -5.53 -10.84
CA ASN A 41 -10.61 -4.29 -10.74
C ASN A 41 -11.66 -4.35 -9.62
N TRP A 42 -11.38 -5.03 -8.49
CA TRP A 42 -12.23 -4.76 -7.33
C TRP A 42 -12.01 -3.30 -6.94
N ASP A 43 -13.02 -2.50 -7.25
CA ASP A 43 -13.02 -1.07 -7.04
C ASP A 43 -13.80 -0.78 -5.76
N PRO A 44 -13.12 -0.61 -4.61
CA PRO A 44 -13.79 -0.35 -3.33
C PRO A 44 -14.53 0.99 -3.30
N LEU A 45 -14.29 1.86 -4.31
CA LEU A 45 -14.92 3.16 -4.44
C LEU A 45 -16.03 3.16 -5.50
N ALA A 46 -16.35 2.03 -6.14
CA ALA A 46 -17.29 1.98 -7.27
C ALA A 46 -18.64 2.65 -6.99
N SER A 47 -19.17 2.53 -5.77
CA SER A 47 -20.45 3.11 -5.37
C SER A 47 -20.42 4.62 -5.13
N THR A 48 -19.24 5.20 -4.92
CA THR A 48 -19.05 6.63 -4.66
C THR A 48 -18.51 7.38 -5.89
N ARG A 49 -18.08 6.66 -6.93
CA ARG A 49 -17.59 7.26 -8.17
C ARG A 49 -18.71 7.90 -8.99
N SER A 50 -18.38 9.04 -9.59
CA SER A 50 -19.23 9.75 -10.56
C SER A 50 -18.53 9.94 -11.91
N ALA A 51 -19.28 10.30 -12.96
CA ALA A 51 -18.70 10.61 -14.27
C ALA A 51 -17.85 11.89 -14.28
N ASP A 52 -18.08 12.79 -13.31
CA ASP A 52 -17.35 14.04 -13.13
C ASP A 52 -16.14 13.88 -12.18
N ASP A 53 -15.89 12.67 -11.68
CA ASP A 53 -14.74 12.38 -10.82
C ASP A 53 -13.43 12.64 -11.56
N ARG A 54 -12.41 13.02 -10.78
CA ARG A 54 -11.04 13.06 -11.26
C ARG A 54 -10.63 11.69 -11.83
N PRO A 55 -9.88 11.66 -12.95
CA PRO A 55 -9.48 10.42 -13.59
C PRO A 55 -8.64 9.52 -12.68
N LEU A 56 -7.81 10.13 -11.82
CA LEU A 56 -7.00 9.42 -10.85
C LEU A 56 -7.55 9.63 -9.44
N ASP A 57 -7.45 8.59 -8.61
CA ASP A 57 -7.65 8.69 -7.17
C ASP A 57 -6.37 9.21 -6.51
N VAL A 58 -5.22 8.75 -6.98
CA VAL A 58 -3.91 9.10 -6.42
C VAL A 58 -2.86 9.30 -7.51
N ILE A 59 -2.01 10.31 -7.33
CA ILE A 59 -0.81 10.55 -8.16
C ILE A 59 0.44 10.56 -7.30
N LEU A 60 1.51 9.97 -7.82
CA LEU A 60 2.78 9.82 -7.12
C LEU A 60 3.91 10.38 -7.98
N SER A 61 4.98 10.82 -7.33
CA SER A 61 6.22 11.20 -7.99
C SER A 61 7.40 10.80 -7.12
N GLY A 62 8.44 10.26 -7.74
CA GLY A 62 9.64 9.84 -7.03
C GLY A 62 10.52 8.93 -7.87
N THR A 63 11.60 8.45 -7.26
CA THR A 63 12.57 7.58 -7.91
C THR A 63 12.07 6.13 -7.90
N VAL A 64 12.11 5.50 -9.07
CA VAL A 64 11.87 4.06 -9.23
C VAL A 64 13.22 3.36 -9.25
N PHE A 65 13.36 2.32 -8.44
CA PHE A 65 14.56 1.49 -8.38
C PHE A 65 14.24 0.10 -8.96
N TYR A 66 15.22 -0.52 -9.60
CA TYR A 66 15.19 -1.95 -9.85
C TYR A 66 15.76 -2.65 -8.62
N ASP A 67 14.88 -3.19 -7.78
CA ASP A 67 15.29 -3.86 -6.55
C ASP A 67 15.59 -5.33 -6.82
N LEU A 68 16.69 -5.83 -6.23
CA LEU A 68 17.10 -7.23 -6.19
C LEU A 68 17.16 -7.69 -4.74
N VAL A 69 16.39 -8.72 -4.37
CA VAL A 69 16.25 -9.18 -2.99
C VAL A 69 16.76 -10.60 -2.85
N PHE A 70 17.88 -10.80 -2.17
CA PHE A 70 18.39 -12.11 -1.78
C PHE A 70 17.71 -12.55 -0.47
N SER A 71 17.13 -13.75 -0.44
CA SER A 71 16.40 -14.29 0.70
C SER A 71 16.86 -15.71 1.07
N GLY A 72 16.52 -16.15 2.29
CA GLY A 72 16.89 -17.48 2.79
C GLY A 72 18.39 -17.58 3.09
N LEU A 73 18.95 -16.52 3.69
CA LEU A 73 20.32 -16.52 4.20
C LEU A 73 20.27 -16.49 5.73
N SER A 74 20.99 -17.40 6.39
CA SER A 74 21.03 -17.42 7.85
C SER A 74 21.89 -16.31 8.45
N ARG A 75 22.73 -15.65 7.65
CA ARG A 75 23.59 -14.54 8.07
C ARG A 75 24.16 -13.76 6.89
N MET A 76 24.75 -12.61 7.20
CA MET A 76 25.54 -11.83 6.25
C MET A 76 26.86 -12.54 5.87
N PRO A 77 27.34 -12.36 4.62
CA PRO A 77 28.66 -12.85 4.22
C PRO A 77 29.77 -12.03 4.89
N ASN A 78 30.87 -12.70 5.26
CA ASN A 78 32.09 -11.99 5.65
C ASN A 78 32.85 -11.48 4.41
N PRO A 79 33.74 -10.48 4.55
CA PRO A 79 34.60 -10.05 3.44
C PRO A 79 35.39 -11.24 2.85
N GLY A 80 35.23 -11.48 1.55
CA GLY A 80 35.88 -12.58 0.82
C GLY A 80 35.16 -13.93 0.89
N GLU A 81 33.99 -13.99 1.53
CA GLU A 81 33.16 -15.19 1.61
C GLU A 81 32.01 -15.16 0.59
N GLU A 82 31.70 -16.32 0.02
CA GLU A 82 30.55 -16.53 -0.86
C GLU A 82 29.47 -17.31 -0.12
N LEU A 83 28.22 -16.83 -0.18
CA LEU A 83 27.04 -17.52 0.33
C LEU A 83 26.04 -17.73 -0.80
N TRP A 84 25.29 -18.82 -0.71
CA TRP A 84 24.22 -19.15 -1.66
C TRP A 84 22.87 -18.90 -0.98
N SER A 85 22.09 -17.96 -1.53
CA SER A 85 20.73 -17.68 -1.08
C SER A 85 19.77 -18.76 -1.56
N GLU A 86 18.76 -19.08 -0.76
CA GLU A 86 17.70 -20.01 -1.18
C GLU A 86 16.74 -19.39 -2.21
N GLY A 87 16.61 -18.05 -2.19
CA GLY A 87 15.74 -17.31 -3.10
C GLY A 87 16.35 -15.97 -3.55
N LEU A 88 15.87 -15.50 -4.70
CA LEU A 88 16.18 -14.21 -5.29
C LEU A 88 14.88 -13.59 -5.80
N GLY A 89 14.62 -12.33 -5.51
CA GLY A 89 13.47 -11.57 -6.03
C GLY A 89 13.93 -10.37 -6.84
N SER A 90 13.12 -9.92 -7.80
CA SER A 90 13.27 -8.60 -8.44
C SER A 90 11.96 -7.85 -8.48
N SER A 91 11.99 -6.54 -8.25
CA SER A 91 10.78 -5.70 -8.26
C SER A 91 11.08 -4.24 -8.57
N PRO A 92 10.11 -3.50 -9.14
CA PRO A 92 10.12 -2.05 -9.06
C PRO A 92 10.04 -1.62 -7.57
N GLY A 93 11.02 -0.85 -7.13
CA GLY A 93 11.18 -0.33 -5.77
C GLY A 93 11.10 1.19 -5.68
N GLY A 94 11.38 1.72 -4.49
CA GLY A 94 11.20 3.15 -4.18
C GLY A 94 9.73 3.57 -4.24
N ILE A 95 9.43 4.66 -4.94
CA ILE A 95 8.05 5.17 -5.04
C ILE A 95 7.08 4.14 -5.66
N ALA A 96 7.61 3.18 -6.43
CA ALA A 96 6.85 2.11 -7.03
C ALA A 96 6.22 1.15 -6.00
N ASN A 97 6.79 1.03 -4.79
CA ASN A 97 6.18 0.25 -3.70
C ASN A 97 4.79 0.79 -3.37
N LEU A 98 4.72 2.11 -3.18
CA LEU A 98 3.50 2.82 -2.82
C LEU A 98 2.51 2.80 -3.99
N ALA A 99 2.99 3.06 -5.21
CA ALA A 99 2.15 3.01 -6.41
C ALA A 99 1.50 1.62 -6.61
N THR A 100 2.29 0.57 -6.44
CA THR A 100 1.83 -0.82 -6.52
C THR A 100 0.82 -1.13 -5.42
N ALA A 101 1.09 -0.72 -4.17
CA ALA A 101 0.15 -0.92 -3.07
C ALA A 101 -1.20 -0.21 -3.32
N ALA A 102 -1.16 1.05 -3.79
CA ALA A 102 -2.36 1.79 -4.11
C ALA A 102 -3.17 1.13 -5.25
N ALA A 103 -2.50 0.70 -6.32
CA ALA A 103 -3.12 0.04 -7.44
C ALA A 103 -3.77 -1.30 -7.05
N ARG A 104 -3.06 -2.14 -6.28
CA ARG A 104 -3.59 -3.44 -5.80
C ARG A 104 -4.77 -3.31 -4.83
N LEU A 105 -4.85 -2.18 -4.12
CA LEU A 105 -6.00 -1.82 -3.29
C LEU A 105 -7.16 -1.21 -4.10
N GLY A 106 -7.05 -1.13 -5.43
CA GLY A 106 -8.13 -0.71 -6.34
C GLY A 106 -8.21 0.80 -6.57
N LEU A 107 -7.19 1.58 -6.16
CA LEU A 107 -7.12 3.01 -6.49
C LEU A 107 -6.65 3.21 -7.93
N ARG A 108 -7.30 4.14 -8.64
CA ARG A 108 -6.83 4.62 -9.94
C ARG A 108 -5.55 5.42 -9.72
N THR A 109 -4.42 4.78 -9.98
CA THR A 109 -3.10 5.26 -9.57
C THR A 109 -2.32 5.75 -10.78
N GLY A 110 -1.74 6.94 -10.69
CA GLY A 110 -0.75 7.42 -11.64
C GLY A 110 0.60 7.64 -10.99
N LEU A 111 1.66 7.57 -11.81
CA LEU A 111 3.03 7.77 -11.38
C LEU A 111 3.78 8.64 -12.41
N ALA A 112 4.36 9.74 -11.92
CA ALA A 112 5.31 10.56 -12.65
C ALA A 112 6.74 10.22 -12.16
N ALA A 113 7.42 9.36 -12.90
CA ALA A 113 8.78 8.93 -12.60
C ALA A 113 9.69 9.03 -13.82
N GLY A 114 11.00 9.05 -13.56
CA GLY A 114 12.03 9.02 -14.59
C GLY A 114 12.51 7.60 -14.83
N PHE A 115 12.55 7.20 -16.09
CA PHE A 115 13.00 5.89 -16.55
C PHE A 115 14.21 6.03 -17.48
N GLY A 116 15.11 5.06 -17.43
CA GLY A 116 16.20 4.96 -18.38
C GLY A 116 15.79 4.46 -19.76
N ASP A 117 16.79 4.26 -20.62
CA ASP A 117 16.68 3.58 -21.90
C ASP A 117 17.31 2.17 -21.89
N ASP A 118 17.43 1.59 -20.70
CA ASP A 118 17.94 0.24 -20.47
C ASP A 118 16.84 -0.82 -20.31
N ALA A 119 17.25 -2.09 -20.36
CA ALA A 119 16.34 -3.23 -20.26
C ALA A 119 15.60 -3.29 -18.91
N MET A 120 16.20 -2.78 -17.83
CA MET A 120 15.57 -2.72 -16.52
C MET A 120 14.42 -1.70 -16.52
N ALA A 121 14.62 -0.54 -17.15
CA ALA A 121 13.59 0.47 -17.33
C ALA A 121 12.42 -0.06 -18.16
N ASP A 122 12.70 -0.79 -19.25
CA ASP A 122 11.67 -1.46 -20.05
C ASP A 122 10.87 -2.45 -19.20
N TRP A 123 11.55 -3.33 -18.46
CA TRP A 123 10.89 -4.30 -17.61
C TRP A 123 10.05 -3.64 -16.50
N MET A 124 10.59 -2.63 -15.80
CA MET A 124 9.85 -1.91 -14.77
C MET A 124 8.63 -1.18 -15.33
N TRP A 125 8.75 -0.61 -16.53
CA TRP A 125 7.64 0.03 -17.23
C TRP A 125 6.54 -0.98 -17.51
N ASP A 126 6.87 -2.14 -18.08
CA ASP A 126 5.91 -3.20 -18.39
C ASP A 126 5.23 -3.75 -17.12
N VAL A 127 6.00 -3.96 -16.04
CA VAL A 127 5.43 -4.39 -14.75
C VAL A 127 4.44 -3.35 -14.22
N LEU A 128 4.84 -2.08 -14.14
CA LEU A 128 4.01 -1.04 -13.54
C LEU A 128 2.78 -0.71 -14.39
N ALA A 129 2.94 -0.58 -15.72
CA ALA A 129 1.84 -0.23 -16.61
C ALA A 129 0.93 -1.41 -16.93
N ASP A 130 1.48 -2.54 -17.37
CA ASP A 130 0.69 -3.64 -17.92
C ASP A 130 0.25 -4.65 -16.86
N GLN A 131 1.10 -4.93 -15.87
CA GLN A 131 0.75 -5.87 -14.79
C GLN A 131 -0.03 -5.18 -13.67
N GLU A 132 0.45 -4.03 -13.19
CA GLU A 132 -0.16 -3.34 -12.05
C GLU A 132 -1.26 -2.32 -12.46
N GLY A 133 -1.31 -1.91 -13.72
CA GLY A 133 -2.32 -0.97 -14.22
C GLY A 133 -2.09 0.48 -13.80
N ILE A 134 -0.85 0.86 -13.51
CA ILE A 134 -0.48 2.22 -13.08
C ILE A 134 -0.38 3.13 -14.32
N ASP A 135 -1.01 4.30 -14.27
CA ASP A 135 -0.92 5.30 -15.33
C ASP A 135 0.47 5.97 -15.32
N LEU A 136 1.29 5.62 -16.31
CA LEU A 136 2.63 6.18 -16.54
C LEU A 136 2.64 7.31 -17.59
N SER A 137 1.50 7.87 -17.98
CA SER A 137 1.44 8.92 -19.03
C SER A 137 2.17 10.21 -18.65
N ALA A 138 2.35 10.46 -17.35
CA ALA A 138 3.15 11.57 -16.82
C ALA A 138 4.62 11.19 -16.55
N SER A 139 5.02 9.93 -16.75
CA SER A 139 6.42 9.51 -16.61
C SER A 139 7.25 9.87 -17.85
N LYS A 140 8.57 9.99 -17.67
CA LYS A 140 9.50 10.36 -18.74
C LYS A 140 10.62 9.33 -18.89
N ARG A 141 10.96 9.00 -20.13
CA ARG A 141 12.18 8.25 -20.47
C ARG A 141 13.32 9.19 -20.82
N PHE A 142 14.51 8.87 -20.34
CA PHE A 142 15.74 9.64 -20.54
C PHE A 142 16.75 8.79 -21.32
N ALA A 143 17.26 9.35 -22.42
CA ALA A 143 18.37 8.76 -23.15
C ALA A 143 19.68 8.87 -22.34
N ASP A 144 20.56 7.88 -22.47
CA ASP A 144 21.85 7.84 -21.78
C ASP A 144 21.71 7.89 -20.23
N PHE A 145 20.58 7.42 -19.71
CA PHE A 145 20.30 7.30 -18.28
C PHE A 145 20.00 5.84 -17.96
N HIS A 146 20.70 5.25 -17.00
CA HIS A 146 20.42 3.90 -16.54
C HIS A 146 19.59 3.90 -15.26
N SER A 147 18.79 2.85 -15.11
CA SER A 147 17.91 2.61 -13.97
C SER A 147 18.71 2.54 -12.66
N PRO A 148 18.27 3.24 -11.60
CA PRO A 148 18.76 3.01 -10.25
C PRO A 148 18.52 1.56 -9.83
N ILE A 149 19.45 0.99 -9.05
CA ILE A 149 19.36 -0.40 -8.58
C ILE A 149 19.57 -0.43 -7.08
N THR A 150 18.72 -1.18 -6.39
CA THR A 150 18.93 -1.53 -4.99
C THR A 150 19.16 -3.03 -4.87
N VAL A 151 20.19 -3.44 -4.13
CA VAL A 151 20.35 -4.83 -3.72
C VAL A 151 20.06 -4.91 -2.23
N ALA A 152 19.06 -5.72 -1.87
CA ALA A 152 18.75 -6.09 -0.50
C ALA A 152 19.21 -7.52 -0.23
N ILE A 153 19.91 -7.71 0.88
CA ILE A 153 20.29 -9.02 1.41
C ILE A 153 19.52 -9.20 2.70
N SER A 154 18.52 -10.07 2.69
CA SER A 154 17.68 -10.35 3.85
C SER A 154 18.16 -11.63 4.54
N THR A 155 18.37 -11.53 5.85
CA THR A 155 18.77 -12.64 6.72
C THR A 155 17.72 -12.89 7.79
N ASP A 156 17.85 -13.98 8.56
CA ASP A 156 16.91 -14.33 9.64
C ASP A 156 16.74 -13.21 10.69
N ASP A 157 17.79 -12.42 10.93
CA ASP A 157 17.81 -11.38 11.97
C ASP A 157 17.56 -9.97 11.44
N ASP A 158 18.13 -9.64 10.27
CA ASP A 158 18.14 -8.27 9.72
C ASP A 158 18.37 -8.25 8.21
N ARG A 159 18.37 -7.05 7.61
CA ARG A 159 18.67 -6.81 6.20
C ARG A 159 19.74 -5.74 5.99
N ALA A 160 20.51 -5.90 4.93
CA ALA A 160 21.45 -4.90 4.44
C ALA A 160 21.03 -4.48 3.03
N MET A 161 21.15 -3.20 2.73
CA MET A 161 20.79 -2.64 1.43
C MET A 161 21.94 -1.81 0.87
N VAL A 162 22.21 -1.97 -0.42
CA VAL A 162 23.17 -1.15 -1.17
C VAL A 162 22.45 -0.62 -2.40
N THR A 163 22.50 0.69 -2.60
CA THR A 163 21.81 1.37 -3.70
C THR A 163 22.84 2.05 -4.60
N HIS A 164 22.65 1.90 -5.90
CA HIS A 164 23.37 2.64 -6.94
C HIS A 164 22.36 3.45 -7.77
N GLY A 165 22.65 4.72 -8.01
CA GLY A 165 21.75 5.58 -8.77
C GLY A 165 22.34 6.96 -9.03
N HIS A 166 21.61 7.75 -9.81
CA HIS A 166 21.96 9.13 -10.17
C HIS A 166 20.73 10.02 -10.09
N HIS A 167 20.95 11.33 -9.95
CA HIS A 167 19.89 12.31 -10.13
C HIS A 167 19.37 12.27 -11.56
N LEU A 168 18.07 12.52 -11.72
CA LEU A 168 17.46 12.64 -13.04
C LEU A 168 18.11 13.79 -13.84
N PRO A 169 18.23 13.68 -15.18
CA PRO A 169 18.78 14.74 -16.01
C PRO A 169 18.03 16.07 -15.93
N GLU A 170 16.73 16.02 -15.63
CA GLU A 170 15.87 17.18 -15.36
C GLU A 170 14.79 16.82 -14.34
N SER A 171 14.22 17.85 -13.71
CA SER A 171 13.09 17.71 -12.80
C SER A 171 11.81 17.28 -13.53
N LEU A 172 10.95 16.55 -12.81
CA LEU A 172 9.64 16.11 -13.27
C LEU A 172 8.50 17.08 -12.91
N ASP A 173 8.81 18.27 -12.35
CA ASP A 173 7.80 19.25 -11.90
C ASP A 173 6.77 19.57 -12.99
N THR A 174 7.23 19.74 -14.24
CA THR A 174 6.33 20.06 -15.35
C THR A 174 5.40 18.89 -15.67
N GLN A 175 5.92 17.66 -15.58
CA GLN A 175 5.20 16.43 -15.87
C GLN A 175 4.15 16.15 -14.80
N ILE A 176 4.51 16.23 -13.52
CA ILE A 176 3.57 16.01 -12.42
C ILE A 176 2.47 17.08 -12.40
N LEU A 177 2.79 18.34 -12.74
CA LEU A 177 1.80 19.41 -12.83
C LEU A 177 0.91 19.34 -14.08
N ALA A 178 1.35 18.63 -15.13
CA ALA A 178 0.57 18.37 -16.34
C ALA A 178 -0.18 17.02 -16.31
N ALA A 179 0.09 16.18 -15.31
CA ALA A 179 -0.54 14.89 -15.14
C ALA A 179 -2.08 15.00 -15.03
N PRO A 180 -2.82 13.92 -15.33
CA PRO A 180 -4.25 13.86 -15.06
C PRO A 180 -4.55 14.24 -13.60
N SER A 181 -5.59 15.04 -13.36
CA SER A 181 -5.91 15.46 -11.99
C SER A 181 -6.21 14.25 -11.11
N ALA A 182 -5.71 14.26 -9.88
CA ALA A 182 -5.91 13.19 -8.90
C ALA A 182 -6.59 13.70 -7.63
N LYS A 183 -7.34 12.87 -6.90
CA LYS A 183 -7.97 13.27 -5.62
C LYS A 183 -6.93 13.48 -4.51
N ALA A 184 -5.90 12.64 -4.47
CA ALA A 184 -4.78 12.72 -3.55
C ALA A 184 -3.43 12.68 -4.27
N ALA A 185 -2.38 13.17 -3.59
CA ALA A 185 -1.00 12.99 -3.99
C ALA A 185 -0.18 12.61 -2.76
N LEU A 186 0.71 11.61 -2.87
CA LEU A 186 1.68 11.33 -1.80
C LEU A 186 3.04 11.90 -2.18
N VAL A 187 3.65 12.61 -1.24
CA VAL A 187 4.80 13.47 -1.50
C VAL A 187 5.83 13.29 -0.39
N ASP A 188 7.10 13.30 -0.78
CA ASP A 188 8.22 13.37 0.16
C ASP A 188 8.68 14.83 0.26
N LEU A 189 8.54 15.41 1.46
CA LEU A 189 8.91 16.79 1.76
C LEU A 189 10.41 17.02 1.79
N ALA A 190 11.24 15.97 1.87
CA ALA A 190 12.68 16.09 1.77
C ALA A 190 13.16 16.45 0.35
N GLY A 191 12.27 16.39 -0.65
CA GLY A 191 12.58 16.75 -2.03
C GLY A 191 12.83 18.25 -2.24
N GLU A 192 13.69 18.58 -3.21
CA GLU A 192 14.07 19.98 -3.53
C GLU A 192 12.94 20.82 -4.17
N HIS A 193 11.81 20.21 -4.53
CA HIS A 193 10.82 20.80 -5.45
C HIS A 193 9.41 20.86 -4.87
N HIS A 194 8.85 22.05 -4.65
CA HIS A 194 7.54 22.26 -4.01
C HIS A 194 6.32 22.20 -4.96
N TRP A 195 6.32 21.30 -5.94
CA TRP A 195 5.19 21.17 -6.89
C TRP A 195 3.86 20.80 -6.20
N TRP A 196 3.93 20.18 -5.03
CA TRP A 196 2.77 19.76 -4.24
C TRP A 196 1.89 20.93 -3.78
N GLU A 197 2.45 22.13 -3.56
CA GLU A 197 1.68 23.33 -3.23
C GLU A 197 0.70 23.69 -4.35
N GLN A 198 1.13 23.54 -5.60
CA GLN A 198 0.28 23.81 -6.76
C GLN A 198 -0.79 22.73 -6.93
N LEU A 199 -0.52 21.48 -6.58
CA LEU A 199 -1.54 20.43 -6.55
C LEU A 199 -2.56 20.68 -5.43
N ALA A 200 -2.10 21.08 -4.24
CA ALA A 200 -2.96 21.48 -3.13
C ALA A 200 -3.88 22.65 -3.52
N ALA A 201 -3.35 23.67 -4.21
CA ALA A 201 -4.13 24.80 -4.72
C ALA A 201 -5.20 24.40 -5.75
N ARG A 202 -5.04 23.27 -6.44
CA ARG A 202 -6.04 22.67 -7.35
C ARG A 202 -7.03 21.75 -6.61
N GLY A 203 -6.93 21.68 -5.29
CA GLY A 203 -7.77 20.88 -4.41
C GLY A 203 -7.37 19.40 -4.37
N THR A 204 -6.13 19.03 -4.68
CA THR A 204 -5.60 17.68 -4.42
C THR A 204 -5.22 17.57 -2.95
N LYS A 205 -5.66 16.51 -2.27
CA LYS A 205 -5.25 16.24 -0.89
C LYS A 205 -3.77 15.79 -0.88
N VAL A 206 -2.88 16.62 -0.38
CA VAL A 206 -1.44 16.30 -0.29
C VAL A 206 -1.18 15.50 1.00
N TRP A 207 -0.74 14.26 0.85
CA TRP A 207 -0.30 13.38 1.92
C TRP A 207 1.22 13.42 1.98
N ALA A 208 1.75 14.03 3.03
CA ALA A 208 3.18 14.21 3.21
C ALA A 208 3.81 13.05 3.99
N ASP A 209 5.03 12.72 3.59
CA ASP A 209 6.04 12.07 4.39
C ASP A 209 7.33 12.93 4.32
N ILE A 210 8.32 12.68 5.18
CA ILE A 210 9.58 13.45 5.18
C ILE A 210 10.83 12.57 5.32
N GLY A 211 10.67 11.24 5.44
CA GLY A 211 11.78 10.31 5.56
C GLY A 211 12.73 10.59 6.73
N PHE A 212 13.81 9.81 6.80
CA PHE A 212 14.79 9.91 7.87
C PHE A 212 15.83 11.00 7.59
N ASP A 213 15.99 11.95 8.53
CA ASP A 213 17.06 12.94 8.46
C ASP A 213 18.42 12.30 8.83
N SER A 214 19.18 11.94 7.80
CA SER A 214 20.52 11.38 7.93
C SER A 214 21.54 12.32 8.59
N THR A 215 21.28 13.63 8.62
CA THR A 215 22.15 14.60 9.31
C THR A 215 21.93 14.61 10.82
N GLY A 216 20.77 14.09 11.27
CA GLY A 216 20.35 14.09 12.66
C GLY A 216 20.02 15.49 13.21
N ALA A 217 19.84 16.49 12.36
CA ALA A 217 19.47 17.85 12.76
C ALA A 217 18.01 17.88 13.25
N TRP A 218 17.11 17.21 12.53
CA TRP A 218 15.67 17.17 12.76
C TRP A 218 15.12 18.59 12.93
N ASP A 219 15.39 19.49 11.99
CA ASP A 219 14.95 20.88 12.10
C ASP A 219 13.42 20.94 11.98
N VAL A 220 12.77 21.54 12.96
CA VAL A 220 11.31 21.66 12.97
C VAL A 220 10.79 22.49 11.79
N LYS A 221 11.65 23.33 11.19
CA LYS A 221 11.33 24.09 9.97
C LYS A 221 11.15 23.23 8.75
N ASP A 222 11.73 22.03 8.74
CA ASP A 222 11.50 21.08 7.65
C ASP A 222 10.02 20.65 7.61
N LEU A 223 9.27 20.87 8.71
CA LEU A 223 7.82 20.67 8.80
C LEU A 223 6.98 21.91 8.44
N ASP A 224 7.58 23.06 8.11
CA ASP A 224 6.82 24.25 7.72
C ASP A 224 5.88 24.00 6.51
N PRO A 225 6.26 23.21 5.48
CA PRO A 225 5.36 22.87 4.37
C PRO A 225 4.08 22.12 4.76
N LEU A 226 3.98 21.58 5.98
CA LEU A 226 2.78 20.88 6.44
C LEU A 226 1.53 21.76 6.47
N GLU A 227 1.68 23.09 6.53
CA GLU A 227 0.54 24.01 6.44
C GLU A 227 -0.23 23.92 5.12
N HIS A 228 0.41 23.38 4.08
CA HIS A 228 -0.18 23.13 2.75
C HIS A 228 -0.58 21.67 2.53
N CYS A 229 -0.39 20.81 3.53
CA CYS A 229 -0.64 19.38 3.44
C CYS A 229 -1.98 19.01 4.08
N TYR A 230 -2.64 18.00 3.51
CA TYR A 230 -3.87 17.42 4.05
C TYR A 230 -3.56 16.48 5.23
N ALA A 231 -2.52 15.66 5.08
CA ALA A 231 -2.11 14.65 6.05
C ALA A 231 -0.58 14.55 6.13
N PHE A 232 -0.08 14.04 7.26
CA PHE A 232 1.33 13.72 7.48
C PHE A 232 1.46 12.36 8.16
N THR A 233 2.28 11.47 7.62
CA THR A 233 2.35 10.06 8.05
C THR A 233 3.75 9.55 8.47
N PRO A 234 4.50 10.27 9.33
CA PRO A 234 5.83 9.84 9.75
C PRO A 234 5.80 8.58 10.63
N ASN A 235 6.96 7.93 10.78
CA ASN A 235 7.13 6.95 11.85
C ASN A 235 7.42 7.62 13.19
N SER A 236 7.36 6.84 14.28
CA SER A 236 7.55 7.34 15.64
C SER A 236 8.92 7.97 15.88
N VAL A 237 9.97 7.46 15.22
CA VAL A 237 11.34 7.97 15.39
C VAL A 237 11.43 9.37 14.81
N GLU A 238 10.99 9.55 13.56
CA GLU A 238 10.93 10.85 12.88
C GLU A 238 10.02 11.82 13.63
N ALA A 239 8.79 11.39 13.94
CA ALA A 239 7.78 12.23 14.60
C ALA A 239 8.30 12.76 15.94
N MET A 240 8.88 11.90 16.78
CA MET A 240 9.44 12.29 18.07
C MET A 240 10.67 13.18 17.91
N ALA A 241 11.53 12.89 16.92
CA ALA A 241 12.74 13.66 16.68
C ALA A 241 12.46 15.09 16.21
N TYR A 242 11.53 15.30 15.28
CA TYR A 242 11.12 16.63 14.82
C TYR A 242 10.35 17.41 15.90
N THR A 243 9.44 16.74 16.62
CA THR A 243 8.60 17.40 17.64
C THR A 243 9.30 17.58 18.99
N ARG A 244 10.47 16.96 19.17
CA ARG A 244 11.22 16.92 20.45
C ARG A 244 10.38 16.35 21.60
N THR A 245 9.59 15.32 21.31
CA THR A 245 8.71 14.67 22.29
C THR A 245 9.25 13.30 22.71
N GLU A 246 8.79 12.80 23.86
CA GLU A 246 9.25 11.53 24.45
C GLU A 246 8.32 10.34 24.16
N SER A 247 7.22 10.55 23.44
CA SER A 247 6.30 9.48 23.09
C SER A 247 5.59 9.72 21.74
N PRO A 248 5.21 8.65 21.02
CA PRO A 248 4.48 8.76 19.75
C PRO A 248 3.14 9.51 19.90
N SER A 249 2.43 9.30 21.01
CA SER A 249 1.16 10.01 21.29
C SER A 249 1.36 11.51 21.46
N ALA A 250 2.41 11.93 22.17
CA ALA A 250 2.76 13.34 22.30
C ALA A 250 3.20 13.94 20.94
N ALA A 251 3.96 13.18 20.14
CA ALA A 251 4.34 13.58 18.80
C ALA A 251 3.12 13.79 17.90
N ALA A 252 2.17 12.85 17.87
CA ALA A 252 0.94 12.97 17.10
C ALA A 252 0.14 14.23 17.48
N ARG A 253 0.08 14.55 18.77
CA ARG A 253 -0.57 15.77 19.27
C ARG A 253 0.13 17.05 18.79
N ALA A 254 1.46 17.11 18.91
CA ALA A 254 2.23 18.25 18.41
C ALA A 254 2.11 18.41 16.89
N LEU A 255 2.08 17.31 16.13
CA LEU A 255 1.90 17.34 14.68
C LEU A 255 0.49 17.77 14.27
N SER A 256 -0.55 17.42 15.05
CA SER A 256 -1.94 17.83 14.77
C SER A 256 -2.16 19.35 14.84
N GLU A 257 -1.24 20.09 15.46
CA GLU A 257 -1.26 21.56 15.44
C GLU A 257 -0.69 22.14 14.13
N LYS A 258 -0.01 21.32 13.32
CA LYS A 258 0.67 21.70 12.07
C LYS A 258 -0.02 21.18 10.82
N VAL A 259 -0.74 20.07 10.91
CA VAL A 259 -1.42 19.41 9.78
C VAL A 259 -2.81 18.95 10.19
N GLY A 260 -3.75 18.94 9.23
CA GLY A 260 -5.13 18.55 9.51
C GLY A 260 -5.30 17.07 9.88
N LEU A 261 -4.50 16.16 9.33
CA LEU A 261 -4.48 14.74 9.72
C LEU A 261 -3.06 14.30 10.06
N ALA A 262 -2.77 14.11 11.34
CA ALA A 262 -1.48 13.61 11.81
C ALA A 262 -1.59 12.11 12.11
N ILE A 263 -0.75 11.29 11.48
CA ILE A 263 -0.68 9.84 11.72
C ILE A 263 0.76 9.48 12.07
N VAL A 264 1.00 8.90 13.25
CA VAL A 264 2.32 8.45 13.70
C VAL A 264 2.32 6.93 13.81
N THR A 265 3.04 6.28 12.90
CA THR A 265 3.19 4.81 12.89
C THR A 265 4.28 4.38 13.87
N ASP A 266 4.04 3.29 14.61
CA ASP A 266 4.90 2.82 15.70
C ASP A 266 5.24 1.32 15.58
N GLY A 267 5.32 0.84 14.34
CA GLY A 267 5.60 -0.57 14.01
C GLY A 267 4.68 -1.54 14.76
N ALA A 268 5.28 -2.52 15.45
CA ALA A 268 4.55 -3.52 16.24
C ALA A 268 3.75 -2.94 17.43
N ARG A 269 3.94 -1.67 17.80
CA ARG A 269 3.16 -1.01 18.86
C ARG A 269 1.89 -0.35 18.34
N GLY A 270 1.69 -0.29 17.03
CA GLY A 270 0.46 0.22 16.39
C GLY A 270 0.63 1.59 15.76
N VAL A 271 -0.43 2.40 15.83
CA VAL A 271 -0.49 3.72 15.20
C VAL A 271 -1.35 4.67 16.03
N TYR A 272 -0.93 5.94 16.07
CA TYR A 272 -1.62 7.04 16.73
C TYR A 272 -2.06 8.03 15.66
N ALA A 273 -3.31 8.50 15.71
CA ALA A 273 -3.77 9.51 14.77
C ALA A 273 -4.70 10.53 15.41
N ILE A 274 -4.64 11.75 14.88
CA ILE A 274 -5.53 12.85 15.21
C ILE A 274 -5.97 13.46 13.87
N ASP A 275 -7.27 13.38 13.59
CA ASP A 275 -7.92 13.97 12.42
C ASP A 275 -8.62 15.26 12.86
N GLY A 276 -7.95 16.40 12.71
CA GLY A 276 -8.50 17.72 12.98
C GLY A 276 -9.61 18.13 12.02
N HIS A 277 -9.76 17.47 10.85
CA HIS A 277 -10.87 17.73 9.94
C HIS A 277 -12.19 17.17 10.48
N THR A 278 -12.14 16.05 11.19
CA THR A 278 -13.33 15.40 11.79
C THR A 278 -13.44 15.58 13.30
N GLY A 279 -12.34 15.92 13.98
CA GLY A 279 -12.21 15.95 15.44
C GLY A 279 -11.97 14.57 16.06
N GLU A 280 -11.70 13.53 15.27
CA GLU A 280 -11.44 12.18 15.78
C GLU A 280 -9.99 12.03 16.27
N GLU A 281 -9.81 11.36 17.41
CA GLU A 281 -8.51 10.90 17.90
C GLU A 281 -8.56 9.38 18.07
N ALA A 282 -7.50 8.67 17.66
CA ALA A 282 -7.47 7.22 17.69
C ALA A 282 -6.07 6.65 18.00
N TYR A 283 -6.06 5.55 18.74
CA TYR A 283 -4.93 4.63 18.83
C TYR A 283 -5.39 3.26 18.33
N CYS A 284 -4.70 2.71 17.34
CA CYS A 284 -4.94 1.36 16.84
C CYS A 284 -3.71 0.48 17.12
N PRO A 285 -3.83 -0.59 17.92
CA PRO A 285 -2.74 -1.54 18.11
C PRO A 285 -2.43 -2.27 16.79
N ALA A 286 -1.17 -2.68 16.62
CA ALA A 286 -0.78 -3.50 15.48
C ALA A 286 -1.37 -4.91 15.60
N LEU A 287 -1.61 -5.55 14.45
CA LEU A 287 -1.91 -6.99 14.41
C LEU A 287 -0.63 -7.78 14.66
N SER A 288 -0.70 -8.74 15.57
CA SER A 288 0.42 -9.64 15.87
C SER A 288 0.56 -10.67 14.77
N VAL A 289 1.64 -10.60 14.00
CA VAL A 289 1.94 -11.51 12.88
C VAL A 289 3.42 -11.90 12.90
N PRO A 290 3.78 -13.08 12.38
CA PRO A 290 5.19 -13.46 12.21
C PRO A 290 5.81 -12.60 11.08
N ALA A 291 6.49 -11.52 11.45
CA ALA A 291 7.15 -10.64 10.49
C ALA A 291 8.37 -11.34 9.84
N VAL A 292 8.44 -11.24 8.52
CA VAL A 292 9.51 -11.78 7.67
C VAL A 292 10.36 -10.66 7.10
N ASP A 293 9.73 -9.61 6.54
CA ASP A 293 10.43 -8.46 5.96
C ASP A 293 9.56 -7.20 6.10
N PRO A 294 9.96 -6.20 6.90
CA PRO A 294 9.17 -4.98 7.08
C PRO A 294 9.33 -3.96 5.94
N THR A 295 10.12 -4.27 4.90
CA THR A 295 10.36 -3.36 3.77
C THR A 295 9.04 -3.02 3.06
N GLY A 296 8.79 -1.73 2.83
CA GLY A 296 7.57 -1.24 2.17
C GLY A 296 6.30 -1.26 3.03
N ALA A 297 6.37 -1.68 4.30
CA ALA A 297 5.20 -1.71 5.17
C ALA A 297 4.56 -0.33 5.40
N GLY A 298 5.39 0.72 5.44
CA GLY A 298 4.96 2.12 5.51
C GLY A 298 4.27 2.58 4.23
N ASP A 299 4.79 2.21 3.06
CA ASP A 299 4.19 2.50 1.76
C ASP A 299 2.79 1.88 1.65
N VAL A 300 2.67 0.61 2.04
CA VAL A 300 1.38 -0.11 2.09
C VAL A 300 0.42 0.55 3.07
N PHE A 301 0.91 0.97 4.24
CA PHE A 301 0.11 1.69 5.24
C PHE A 301 -0.44 3.01 4.67
N ALA A 302 0.43 3.78 4.00
CA ALA A 302 0.08 5.08 3.43
C ALA A 302 -0.96 4.92 2.31
N ALA A 303 -0.76 3.98 1.38
CA ALA A 303 -1.72 3.67 0.32
C ALA A 303 -3.10 3.27 0.87
N ALA A 304 -3.12 2.39 1.88
CA ALA A 304 -4.35 1.96 2.53
C ALA A 304 -5.05 3.08 3.32
N SER A 305 -4.28 3.99 3.92
CA SER A 305 -4.81 5.17 4.62
C SER A 305 -5.49 6.14 3.65
N VAL A 306 -4.89 6.36 2.47
CA VAL A 306 -5.48 7.17 1.40
C VAL A 306 -6.79 6.54 0.91
N LEU A 307 -6.81 5.22 0.67
CA LEU A 307 -8.05 4.54 0.31
C LEU A 307 -9.15 4.76 1.36
N GLY A 308 -8.85 4.56 2.64
CA GLY A 308 -9.83 4.72 3.72
C GLY A 308 -10.35 6.16 3.85
N ASP A 309 -9.51 7.16 3.58
CA ASP A 309 -9.91 8.57 3.52
C ASP A 309 -10.81 8.87 2.32
N LEU A 310 -10.45 8.40 1.13
CA LEU A 310 -11.24 8.59 -0.09
C LEU A 310 -12.59 7.85 -0.02
N ALA A 311 -12.64 6.73 0.71
CA ALA A 311 -13.87 5.99 0.99
C ALA A 311 -14.73 6.61 2.12
N GLY A 312 -14.20 7.62 2.83
CA GLY A 312 -14.92 8.31 3.90
C GLY A 312 -15.12 7.46 5.16
N TRP A 313 -14.26 6.47 5.42
CA TRP A 313 -14.38 5.64 6.62
C TRP A 313 -14.10 6.44 7.90
N PRO A 314 -14.66 6.06 9.06
CA PRO A 314 -14.24 6.60 10.36
C PRO A 314 -12.75 6.36 10.63
N LEU A 315 -12.09 7.26 11.37
CA LEU A 315 -10.63 7.23 11.56
C LEU A 315 -10.13 5.86 12.03
N MET A 316 -10.79 5.28 13.04
CA MET A 316 -10.41 3.96 13.57
C MET A 316 -10.48 2.83 12.51
N GLN A 317 -11.46 2.88 11.59
CA GLN A 317 -11.56 1.88 10.51
C GLN A 317 -10.44 2.07 9.49
N ARG A 318 -10.11 3.32 9.13
CA ARG A 318 -8.96 3.64 8.26
C ARG A 318 -7.67 3.04 8.84
N LEU A 319 -7.39 3.32 10.12
CA LEU A 319 -6.19 2.81 10.80
C LEU A 319 -6.16 1.28 10.87
N ARG A 320 -7.28 0.64 11.21
CA ARG A 320 -7.37 -0.83 11.24
C ARG A 320 -7.09 -1.43 9.87
N PHE A 321 -7.72 -0.91 8.83
CA PHE A 321 -7.52 -1.39 7.47
C PHE A 321 -6.07 -1.23 7.01
N ALA A 322 -5.46 -0.05 7.26
CA ALA A 322 -4.06 0.19 6.95
C ALA A 322 -3.11 -0.74 7.75
N SER A 323 -3.37 -0.93 9.04
CA SER A 323 -2.61 -1.88 9.88
C SER A 323 -2.75 -3.32 9.40
N LEU A 324 -3.93 -3.72 8.89
CA LEU A 324 -4.12 -5.04 8.29
C LEU A 324 -3.30 -5.19 7.01
N CYS A 325 -3.35 -4.23 6.10
CA CYS A 325 -2.60 -4.28 4.86
C CYS A 325 -1.09 -4.39 5.13
N SER A 326 -0.57 -3.59 6.05
CA SER A 326 0.83 -3.67 6.47
C SER A 326 1.15 -5.01 7.17
N ALA A 327 0.27 -5.52 8.02
CA ALA A 327 0.48 -6.81 8.70
C ALA A 327 0.53 -7.99 7.70
N ILE A 328 -0.25 -7.95 6.62
CA ILE A 328 -0.13 -8.94 5.55
C ILE A 328 1.19 -8.76 4.79
N ALA A 329 1.57 -7.52 4.47
CA ALA A 329 2.79 -7.23 3.74
C ALA A 329 4.05 -7.71 4.48
N VAL A 330 4.17 -7.42 5.79
CA VAL A 330 5.38 -7.79 6.54
C VAL A 330 5.63 -9.30 6.66
N GLN A 331 4.63 -10.14 6.37
CA GLN A 331 4.77 -11.60 6.36
C GLN A 331 5.41 -12.12 5.06
N GLN A 332 5.73 -11.25 4.11
CA GLN A 332 6.27 -11.60 2.80
C GLN A 332 7.59 -10.85 2.54
N HIS A 333 8.46 -11.45 1.75
CA HIS A 333 9.68 -10.79 1.27
C HIS A 333 9.37 -9.75 0.19
N GLY A 334 10.08 -8.62 0.25
CA GLY A 334 10.24 -7.69 -0.87
C GLY A 334 9.15 -6.61 -0.96
N GLY A 335 9.55 -5.35 -0.80
CA GLY A 335 8.72 -4.12 -0.82
C GLY A 335 7.42 -4.17 -1.63
N ALA A 336 7.44 -3.74 -2.90
CA ALA A 336 6.25 -3.71 -3.76
C ALA A 336 5.58 -5.09 -3.91
N LEU A 337 6.36 -6.18 -3.89
CA LEU A 337 5.86 -7.54 -4.09
C LEU A 337 5.02 -8.04 -2.92
N ALA A 338 5.29 -7.54 -1.70
CA ALA A 338 4.60 -7.88 -0.48
C ALA A 338 3.25 -7.16 -0.34
N ALA A 339 2.99 -6.09 -1.10
CA ALA A 339 1.74 -5.35 -1.01
C ALA A 339 0.52 -6.25 -1.31
N PRO A 340 -0.47 -6.33 -0.40
CA PRO A 340 -1.62 -7.22 -0.59
C PRO A 340 -2.60 -6.68 -1.63
N GLY A 341 -3.28 -7.59 -2.30
CA GLY A 341 -4.49 -7.30 -3.06
C GLY A 341 -5.76 -7.67 -2.29
N TRP A 342 -6.91 -7.43 -2.92
CA TRP A 342 -8.21 -7.77 -2.33
C TRP A 342 -8.44 -9.26 -2.13
N ALA A 343 -7.78 -10.12 -2.90
CA ALA A 343 -7.79 -11.57 -2.68
C ALA A 343 -7.16 -11.91 -1.32
N ASP A 344 -5.97 -11.39 -1.03
CA ASP A 344 -5.27 -11.62 0.25
C ASP A 344 -6.10 -11.13 1.45
N LEU A 345 -6.72 -9.95 1.31
CA LEU A 345 -7.60 -9.39 2.34
C LEU A 345 -8.86 -10.25 2.56
N THR A 346 -9.42 -10.79 1.48
CA THR A 346 -10.59 -11.68 1.53
C THR A 346 -10.25 -12.99 2.21
N ASP A 347 -9.11 -13.59 1.86
CA ASP A 347 -8.65 -14.85 2.42
C ASP A 347 -8.34 -14.70 3.91
N TRP A 348 -7.67 -13.60 4.30
CA TRP A 348 -7.43 -13.27 5.70
C TRP A 348 -8.75 -13.16 6.48
N TRP A 349 -9.72 -12.40 5.95
CA TRP A 349 -11.00 -12.20 6.62
C TRP A 349 -11.79 -13.50 6.78
N ARG A 350 -11.86 -14.32 5.73
CA ARG A 350 -12.58 -15.60 5.76
C ARG A 350 -11.93 -16.58 6.74
N THR A 351 -10.60 -16.70 6.71
CA THR A 351 -9.85 -17.57 7.64
C THR A 351 -10.07 -17.14 9.09
N LEU A 352 -10.08 -15.83 9.35
CA LEU A 352 -10.36 -15.28 10.69
C LEU A 352 -11.80 -15.58 11.13
N ALA A 353 -12.78 -15.37 10.24
CA ALA A 353 -14.18 -15.62 10.52
C ALA A 353 -14.47 -17.11 10.78
N GLU A 354 -13.85 -18.01 10.02
CA GLU A 354 -13.93 -19.46 10.23
C GLU A 354 -13.34 -19.86 11.59
N SER A 355 -12.13 -19.37 11.91
CA SER A 355 -11.49 -19.63 13.21
C SER A 355 -12.32 -19.12 14.39
N SER A 356 -12.93 -17.94 14.23
CA SER A 356 -13.87 -17.38 15.20
C SER A 356 -15.12 -18.25 15.36
N ALA A 357 -15.68 -18.78 14.27
CA ALA A 357 -16.86 -19.64 14.30
C ALA A 357 -16.56 -21.00 14.94
N ASP A 358 -15.33 -21.49 14.80
CA ASP A 358 -14.81 -22.70 15.44
C ASP A 358 -14.51 -22.52 16.94
N GLY A 359 -14.70 -21.31 17.47
CA GLY A 359 -14.63 -21.02 18.91
C GLY A 359 -13.28 -20.45 19.39
N ASP A 360 -12.39 -20.04 18.48
CA ASP A 360 -11.18 -19.31 18.85
C ASP A 360 -11.54 -17.90 19.36
N LEU A 361 -11.24 -17.65 20.65
CA LEU A 361 -11.56 -16.39 21.33
C LEU A 361 -10.70 -15.21 20.85
N GLU A 362 -9.45 -15.47 20.46
CA GLU A 362 -8.57 -14.43 19.90
C GLU A 362 -9.07 -14.05 18.51
N ALA A 363 -9.40 -15.04 17.68
CA ALA A 363 -10.00 -14.80 16.37
C ALA A 363 -11.32 -14.02 16.49
N ALA A 364 -12.19 -14.37 17.45
CA ALA A 364 -13.44 -13.65 17.70
C ALA A 364 -13.23 -12.18 18.11
N TYR A 365 -12.25 -11.92 18.98
CA TYR A 365 -11.90 -10.56 19.40
C TYR A 365 -11.38 -9.70 18.25
N VAL A 366 -10.56 -10.28 17.37
CA VAL A 366 -10.07 -9.59 16.17
C VAL A 366 -11.22 -9.41 15.17
N ALA A 367 -12.03 -10.44 14.92
CA ALA A 367 -13.15 -10.39 13.99
C ALA A 367 -14.13 -9.26 14.32
N GLU A 368 -14.47 -9.08 15.61
CA GLU A 368 -15.34 -7.97 16.05
C GLU A 368 -14.80 -6.59 15.63
N LYS A 369 -13.48 -6.37 15.72
CA LYS A 369 -12.86 -5.08 15.36
C LYS A 369 -12.80 -4.83 13.86
N PHE A 370 -12.77 -5.91 13.08
CA PHE A 370 -12.64 -5.89 11.64
C PHE A 370 -13.96 -6.22 10.92
N ALA A 371 -15.08 -6.31 11.64
CA ALA A 371 -16.40 -6.62 11.08
C ALA A 371 -16.86 -5.68 9.95
N PHE A 372 -16.30 -4.46 9.86
CA PHE A 372 -16.55 -3.56 8.74
C PHE A 372 -16.09 -4.15 7.39
N LEU A 373 -15.19 -5.13 7.40
CA LEU A 373 -14.73 -5.84 6.21
C LEU A 373 -15.85 -6.65 5.53
N ASP A 374 -16.90 -7.08 6.24
CA ASP A 374 -18.03 -7.83 5.65
C ASP A 374 -18.74 -7.08 4.52
N GLY A 375 -18.73 -5.74 4.59
CA GLY A 375 -19.29 -4.85 3.58
C GLY A 375 -18.30 -4.47 2.48
N LEU A 376 -17.02 -4.82 2.64
CA LEU A 376 -15.93 -4.30 1.84
C LEU A 376 -15.21 -5.38 1.02
N VAL A 377 -15.04 -6.58 1.57
CA VAL A 377 -14.36 -7.67 0.86
C VAL A 377 -15.27 -8.28 -0.22
N PRO A 378 -14.72 -8.66 -1.38
CA PRO A 378 -15.43 -9.39 -2.41
C PRO A 378 -16.12 -10.67 -1.90
N ARG A 379 -17.40 -10.85 -2.28
CA ARG A 379 -18.18 -12.07 -2.00
C ARG A 379 -18.01 -13.18 -3.03
N HIS A 380 -17.22 -12.94 -4.07
CA HIS A 380 -16.91 -13.89 -5.13
C HIS A 380 -15.40 -14.18 -5.14
N GLU A 381 -14.98 -15.19 -5.89
CA GLU A 381 -13.55 -15.49 -6.07
C GLU A 381 -12.88 -14.32 -6.77
N THR A 382 -11.80 -13.81 -6.19
CA THR A 382 -10.97 -12.79 -6.82
C THR A 382 -9.65 -13.40 -7.26
N ARG A 383 -9.21 -13.05 -8.47
CA ARG A 383 -7.89 -13.39 -8.98
C ARG A 383 -6.84 -12.94 -7.97
N ALA A 384 -6.09 -13.90 -7.45
CA ALA A 384 -4.91 -13.62 -6.68
C ALA A 384 -3.94 -12.79 -7.53
N VAL A 385 -3.49 -11.66 -6.97
CA VAL A 385 -2.35 -10.93 -7.52
C VAL A 385 -1.11 -11.74 -7.16
N HIS A 386 -0.83 -12.74 -7.99
CA HIS A 386 0.47 -13.40 -7.91
C HIS A 386 1.52 -12.39 -8.36
N ARG A 387 2.17 -11.81 -7.34
CA ARG A 387 3.53 -11.27 -7.29
C ARG A 387 4.24 -11.46 -8.63
N ALA A 388 4.62 -10.34 -9.26
CA ALA A 388 5.29 -10.23 -10.57
C ALA A 388 5.92 -11.54 -11.05
N GLU A 389 5.57 -11.94 -12.28
CA GLU A 389 5.95 -13.20 -12.95
C GLU A 389 7.19 -13.88 -12.34
N ALA A 390 6.94 -14.77 -11.37
CA ALA A 390 7.86 -15.60 -10.60
C ALA A 390 9.33 -15.12 -10.54
N THR A 391 9.69 -14.20 -9.63
CA THR A 391 11.11 -14.06 -9.25
C THR A 391 11.45 -14.74 -7.93
N PHE A 392 10.66 -14.59 -6.85
CA PHE A 392 10.90 -15.35 -5.62
C PHE A 392 10.61 -16.84 -5.83
N ARG A 393 11.64 -17.58 -6.24
CA ARG A 393 11.65 -19.05 -6.22
C ARG A 393 12.60 -19.48 -5.13
N THR A 394 12.08 -20.14 -4.11
CA THR A 394 12.94 -20.99 -3.27
C THR A 394 13.28 -22.25 -4.05
N HIS A 395 14.47 -22.82 -3.85
CA HIS A 395 14.87 -24.07 -4.52
C HIS A 395 13.82 -25.20 -4.39
N HIS A 396 13.00 -25.20 -3.34
CA HIS A 396 11.95 -26.18 -3.08
C HIS A 396 10.62 -25.93 -3.81
N GLN A 397 10.39 -24.74 -4.37
CA GLN A 397 9.15 -24.38 -5.08
C GLN A 397 9.19 -24.70 -6.58
N VAL A 398 10.32 -25.19 -7.09
CA VAL A 398 10.41 -25.71 -8.46
C VAL A 398 9.83 -27.13 -8.50
N SER A 399 8.55 -27.26 -8.84
CA SER A 399 8.00 -28.57 -9.23
C SER A 399 8.67 -29.03 -10.53
N PRO A 400 9.15 -30.28 -10.64
CA PRO A 400 9.67 -30.82 -11.89
C PRO A 400 8.47 -31.19 -12.78
N SER A 401 7.83 -30.21 -13.40
CA SER A 401 6.84 -30.46 -14.45
C SER A 401 7.49 -30.28 -15.81
N GLY A 402 7.75 -31.40 -16.50
CA GLY A 402 8.06 -31.39 -17.94
C GLY A 402 9.31 -32.13 -18.39
N ALA A 403 9.73 -33.21 -17.72
CA ALA A 403 10.56 -34.21 -18.39
C ALA A 403 9.64 -35.06 -19.29
N ASN A 404 9.52 -34.64 -20.56
CA ASN A 404 9.04 -35.53 -21.62
C ASN A 404 10.11 -36.62 -21.79
N GLU A 405 9.95 -37.73 -21.07
CA GLU A 405 10.54 -39.02 -21.44
C GLU A 405 9.84 -39.51 -22.71
N ASP A 406 10.22 -38.96 -23.87
CA ASP A 406 10.30 -39.73 -25.12
C ASP A 406 10.86 -38.87 -26.25
N SER A 407 11.72 -39.49 -27.06
CA SER A 407 12.41 -38.98 -28.27
C SER A 407 13.76 -38.24 -28.08
N MET A 408 14.80 -39.01 -27.76
CA MET A 408 16.18 -38.70 -28.19
C MET A 408 16.55 -39.60 -29.37
N PRO A 409 16.73 -39.07 -30.60
CA PRO A 409 17.51 -39.77 -31.60
C PRO A 409 19.00 -39.64 -31.23
N THR A 410 19.59 -40.77 -30.87
CA THR A 410 21.03 -40.91 -30.64
C THR A 410 21.82 -40.69 -31.93
N GLU A 411 22.49 -39.56 -32.07
CA GLU A 411 23.69 -39.45 -32.92
C GLU A 411 24.92 -39.25 -32.04
N ARG A 412 25.70 -40.33 -31.94
CA ARG A 412 27.01 -40.34 -31.28
C ARG A 412 28.01 -39.60 -32.16
N ILE A 413 28.45 -38.42 -31.73
CA ILE A 413 29.68 -37.81 -32.24
C ILE A 413 30.87 -38.57 -31.64
N ARG A 414 31.55 -39.32 -32.50
CA ARG A 414 32.81 -40.01 -32.24
C ARG A 414 33.93 -38.96 -32.28
N VAL A 415 34.60 -38.74 -31.16
CA VAL A 415 35.87 -37.99 -31.13
C VAL A 415 36.97 -39.03 -31.22
N ASP A 416 37.56 -39.17 -32.42
CA ASP A 416 38.82 -39.90 -32.60
C ASP A 416 39.95 -39.10 -31.94
N ARG A 417 40.75 -39.81 -31.14
CA ARG A 417 42.01 -39.32 -30.59
C ARG A 417 43.11 -39.66 -31.58
N ASP A 418 43.85 -38.65 -32.02
CA ASP A 418 45.30 -38.70 -32.29
C ASP A 418 45.92 -37.38 -31.82
#